data_AF-A0A8J1YT92-F1
#
_entry.id   AF-A0A8J1YT92-F1
#
_cell.length_a   1.000
_cell.length_b   1.000
_cell.length_c   1.000
_cell.angle_alpha   90.00
_cell.angle_beta   90.00
_cell.angle_gamma   90.00
#
_symmetry.space_group_name_H-M   'P 1'
#
loop_
_entity.id
_entity.type
_entity.pdbx_description
1 polymer ?
#
loop_
_entity_poly.entity_id
_entity_poly.type
_entity_poly.pdbx_seq_one_letter_code
_entity_poly.pdbx_strand_id
1 'polypeptide(L)'
;VKVPFIFWPGSGDQPATSISLTHEFKVGIELLQIRNGFNVGRRTALGVLVEGTEQSMRKEFHDVFEGMMRGEMGKTCRVNVEQLAEEMKADSSESGESTKEMRRLAEA
;
A
#
# COMPACT_ATOMS: atom_id res chain seq x y z
N VAL A 1 7.52 -12.45 10.71
CA VAL A 1 6.24 -11.74 10.90
C VAL A 1 5.90 -11.03 9.60
N LYS A 2 4.67 -11.16 9.10
CA LYS A 2 4.19 -10.38 7.94
C LYS A 2 3.45 -9.16 8.48
N VAL A 3 3.76 -7.99 7.92
CA VAL A 3 3.40 -6.69 8.53
C VAL A 3 2.62 -5.87 7.52
N PRO A 4 1.37 -5.46 7.83
CA PRO A 4 0.63 -4.53 7.00
C PRO A 4 1.33 -3.18 6.84
N PHE A 5 1.02 -2.48 5.76
CA PHE A 5 1.66 -1.20 5.44
C PHE A 5 0.79 0.01 5.81
N ILE A 6 1.45 1.08 6.25
CA ILE A 6 0.92 2.44 6.19
C ILE A 6 1.81 3.19 5.19
N PHE A 7 1.27 3.52 4.03
CA PHE A 7 2.03 4.16 2.97
C PHE A 7 2.07 5.68 3.19
N TRP A 8 3.30 6.21 3.22
CA TRP A 8 3.59 7.63 3.12
C TRP A 8 4.30 7.88 1.78
N PRO A 9 3.56 7.98 0.67
CA PRO A 9 4.18 8.15 -0.64
C PRO A 9 4.67 9.59 -0.82
N GLY A 10 5.98 9.74 -1.01
CA GLY A 10 6.63 11.05 -1.12
C GLY A 10 6.90 11.50 -2.55
N SER A 11 7.44 10.62 -3.40
CA SER A 11 7.86 10.98 -4.76
C SER A 11 8.04 9.76 -5.66
N GLY A 12 8.32 10.00 -6.94
CA GLY A 12 8.59 8.95 -7.92
C GLY A 12 7.37 8.07 -8.17
N ASP A 13 7.60 6.76 -8.17
CA ASP A 13 6.60 5.71 -8.37
C ASP A 13 5.82 5.37 -7.09
N GLN A 14 6.25 5.87 -5.91
CA GLN A 14 5.60 5.55 -4.63
C GLN A 14 4.09 5.79 -4.61
N PRO A 15 3.54 6.91 -5.15
CA PRO A 15 2.08 7.11 -5.18
C PRO A 15 1.33 6.11 -6.06
N ALA A 16 1.96 5.57 -7.11
CA ALA A 16 1.34 4.57 -7.96
C ALA A 16 1.38 3.18 -7.30
N THR A 17 2.52 2.85 -6.68
CA THR A 17 2.71 1.61 -5.92
C THR A 17 1.79 1.53 -4.71
N SER A 18 1.61 2.63 -3.97
CA SER A 18 0.70 2.67 -2.81
C SER A 18 -0.75 2.44 -3.22
N ILE A 19 -1.20 2.99 -4.35
CA ILE A 19 -2.56 2.76 -4.86
C ILE A 19 -2.79 1.27 -5.14
N SER A 20 -1.87 0.63 -5.83
CA SER A 20 -2.00 -0.81 -6.16
C SER A 20 -2.04 -1.67 -4.89
N LEU A 21 -1.13 -1.42 -3.94
CA LEU A 21 -1.05 -2.19 -2.69
C LEU A 21 -2.24 -1.97 -1.74
N THR A 22 -2.84 -0.78 -1.75
CA THR A 22 -3.97 -0.45 -0.86
C THR A 22 -5.33 -0.81 -1.47
N HIS A 23 -5.50 -0.71 -2.79
CA HIS A 23 -6.79 -0.96 -3.44
C HIS A 23 -6.92 -2.35 -4.05
N GLU A 24 -5.88 -2.86 -4.69
CA GLU A 24 -5.92 -4.18 -5.33
C GLU A 24 -5.63 -5.27 -4.30
N PHE A 25 -4.46 -5.20 -3.65
CA PHE A 25 -4.03 -6.21 -2.68
C PHE A 25 -4.61 -5.99 -1.27
N LYS A 26 -4.98 -4.75 -0.93
CA LYS A 26 -5.52 -4.35 0.38
C LYS A 26 -4.63 -4.82 1.54
N VAL A 27 -3.32 -4.69 1.36
CA VAL A 27 -2.30 -5.08 2.37
C VAL A 27 -1.87 -3.90 3.25
N GLY A 28 -2.52 -2.75 3.10
CA GLY A 28 -2.25 -1.56 3.86
C GLY A 28 -3.20 -0.43 3.51
N ILE A 29 -2.87 0.76 4.00
CA ILE A 29 -3.60 2.00 3.74
C ILE A 29 -2.62 3.14 3.41
N GLU A 30 -3.05 4.07 2.56
CA GLU A 30 -2.27 5.24 2.17
C GLU A 30 -2.69 6.49 2.95
N LEU A 31 -1.70 7.28 3.37
CA LEU A 31 -1.89 8.63 3.87
C LEU A 31 -2.00 9.61 2.69
N LEU A 32 -3.15 10.25 2.54
CA LEU A 32 -3.46 11.15 1.43
C LEU A 32 -3.26 12.62 1.79
N GLN A 33 -3.44 13.00 3.07
CA GLN A 33 -3.26 14.38 3.53
C GLN A 33 -1.80 14.80 3.61
N ILE A 34 -0.86 13.85 3.59
CA ILE A 34 0.59 14.13 3.52
C ILE A 34 1.04 14.57 2.12
N ARG A 35 0.18 14.40 1.11
CA ARG A 35 0.46 14.85 -0.26
C ARG A 35 0.51 16.38 -0.26
N ASN A 36 1.59 16.92 -0.80
CA ASN A 36 1.85 18.36 -0.80
C ASN A 36 1.88 18.93 -2.22
N GLY A 37 2.22 20.23 -2.32
CA GLY A 37 2.39 20.92 -3.60
C GLY A 37 1.09 20.98 -4.41
N PHE A 38 1.17 20.57 -5.69
CA PHE A 38 0.06 20.66 -6.64
C PHE A 38 -1.19 19.84 -6.27
N ASN A 39 -1.09 18.94 -5.29
CA ASN A 39 -2.20 18.13 -4.83
C ASN A 39 -3.16 18.89 -3.90
N VAL A 40 -2.67 19.91 -3.19
CA VAL A 40 -3.49 20.67 -2.22
C VAL A 40 -4.65 21.37 -2.94
N GLY A 41 -5.86 21.24 -2.38
CA GLY A 41 -7.10 21.74 -2.95
C GLY A 41 -7.65 20.89 -4.10
N ARG A 42 -7.05 19.73 -4.39
CA ARG A 42 -7.54 18.80 -5.42
C ARG A 42 -8.09 17.52 -4.82
N ARG A 43 -9.05 16.94 -5.53
CA ARG A 43 -9.62 15.62 -5.21
C ARG A 43 -8.74 14.54 -5.84
N THR A 44 -8.36 13.54 -5.07
CA THR A 44 -7.64 12.35 -5.57
C THR A 44 -8.57 11.50 -6.44
N ALA A 45 -8.00 10.56 -7.20
CA ALA A 45 -8.78 9.57 -7.96
C ALA A 45 -9.71 8.73 -7.06
N LEU A 46 -9.42 8.67 -5.76
CA LEU A 46 -10.19 7.96 -4.73
C LEU A 46 -11.30 8.81 -4.12
N GLY A 47 -11.49 10.04 -4.61
CA GLY A 47 -12.53 10.94 -4.11
C GLY A 47 -12.17 11.73 -2.87
N VAL A 48 -10.94 11.63 -2.33
CA VAL A 48 -10.51 12.37 -1.13
C VAL A 48 -10.00 13.76 -1.52
N LEU A 49 -10.49 14.81 -0.85
CA LEU A 49 -9.94 16.17 -1.01
C LEU A 49 -8.65 16.29 -0.19
N VAL A 50 -7.53 16.63 -0.82
CA VAL A 50 -6.28 16.89 -0.11
C VAL A 50 -6.31 18.33 0.38
N GLU A 51 -6.53 18.50 1.69
CA GLU A 51 -6.56 19.81 2.33
C GLU A 51 -5.14 20.30 2.66
N GLY A 52 -4.23 19.37 2.98
CA GLY A 52 -2.82 19.67 3.22
C GLY A 52 -2.55 20.51 4.48
N THR A 53 -3.52 20.61 5.40
CA THR A 53 -3.35 21.33 6.67
C THR A 53 -2.82 20.39 7.76
N GLU A 54 -2.16 20.95 8.78
CA GLU A 54 -1.72 20.16 9.96
C GLU A 54 -2.90 19.44 10.63
N GLN A 55 -4.06 20.08 10.69
CA GLN A 55 -5.26 19.53 11.30
C GLN A 55 -5.77 18.32 10.51
N SER A 56 -5.82 18.42 9.19
CA SER A 56 -6.26 17.34 8.29
C SER A 56 -5.28 16.17 8.34
N MET A 57 -3.97 16.45 8.36
CA MET A 57 -2.93 15.42 8.54
C MET A 57 -3.08 14.73 9.89
N ARG A 58 -3.17 15.47 10.99
CA ARG A 58 -3.31 14.88 12.34
C ARG A 58 -4.56 14.01 12.46
N LYS A 59 -5.69 14.47 11.89
CA LYS A 59 -6.93 13.70 11.86
C LYS A 59 -6.76 12.39 11.09
N GLU A 60 -6.21 12.45 9.87
CA GLU A 60 -5.95 11.26 9.06
C GLU A 60 -5.05 10.26 9.81
N PHE A 61 -3.99 10.75 10.45
CA PHE A 61 -3.13 9.92 11.28
C PHE A 61 -3.91 9.18 12.38
N HIS A 62 -4.73 9.89 13.16
CA HIS A 62 -5.51 9.24 14.21
C HIS A 62 -6.47 8.18 13.65
N ASP A 63 -7.23 8.52 12.61
CA ASP A 63 -8.21 7.62 12.00
C ASP A 63 -7.53 6.35 11.43
N VAL A 64 -6.40 6.53 10.74
CA VAL A 64 -5.63 5.43 10.15
C VAL A 64 -5.05 4.53 11.23
N PHE A 65 -4.39 5.08 12.25
CA PHE A 65 -3.80 4.28 13.31
C PHE A 65 -4.86 3.55 14.15
N GLU A 66 -5.98 4.20 14.47
CA GLU A 66 -7.10 3.56 15.16
C GLU A 66 -7.68 2.41 14.32
N GLY A 67 -7.93 2.66 13.03
CA GLY A 67 -8.43 1.66 12.10
C GLY A 67 -7.47 0.48 11.89
N MET A 68 -6.16 0.72 11.86
CA MET A 68 -5.13 -0.32 11.71
C MET A 68 -4.97 -1.16 12.97
N MET A 69 -5.06 -0.54 14.16
CA MET A 69 -4.88 -1.23 15.43
C MET A 69 -6.12 -2.01 15.84
N ARG A 70 -7.31 -1.41 15.73
CA ARG A 70 -8.55 -1.92 16.35
C ARG A 70 -9.68 -2.16 15.36
N GLY A 71 -9.60 -1.61 14.16
CA GLY A 71 -10.66 -1.68 13.15
C GLY A 71 -10.61 -2.93 12.27
N GLU A 72 -11.70 -3.12 11.52
CA GLU A 72 -11.81 -4.17 10.49
C GLU A 72 -10.76 -4.00 9.39
N MET A 73 -10.46 -2.76 9.01
CA MET A 73 -9.41 -2.44 8.04
C MET A 73 -8.07 -3.10 8.39
N GLY A 74 -7.61 -2.94 9.63
CA GLY A 74 -6.38 -3.56 10.08
C GLY A 74 -6.44 -5.10 10.07
N LYS A 75 -7.59 -5.69 10.39
CA LYS A 75 -7.79 -7.15 10.32
C LYS A 75 -7.67 -7.65 8.88
N THR A 76 -8.36 -6.99 7.95
CA THR A 76 -8.28 -7.32 6.52
C THR A 76 -6.84 -7.21 6.01
N CYS A 77 -6.13 -6.13 6.34
CA CYS A 77 -4.74 -5.96 5.89
C CYS A 77 -3.81 -7.06 6.43
N ARG A 78 -4.02 -7.52 7.68
CA ARG A 78 -3.23 -8.62 8.26
C ARG A 78 -3.47 -9.96 7.57
N VAL A 79 -4.73 -10.30 7.28
CA VAL A 79 -5.06 -11.51 6.53
C VAL A 79 -4.46 -11.45 5.12
N ASN A 80 -4.64 -10.32 4.44
CA ASN A 80 -4.18 -10.17 3.06
C ASN A 80 -2.65 -10.15 2.94
N VAL A 81 -1.94 -9.55 3.89
CA VAL A 81 -0.47 -9.54 3.84
C VAL A 81 0.12 -10.91 4.11
N GLU A 82 -0.55 -11.75 4.91
CA GLU A 82 -0.17 -13.15 5.08
C GLU A 82 -0.37 -13.93 3.78
N GLN A 83 -1.54 -13.80 3.15
CA GLN A 83 -1.83 -14.45 1.88
C GLN A 83 -0.85 -14.04 0.78
N LEU A 84 -0.67 -12.72 0.55
CA LEU A 84 0.25 -12.20 -0.45
C LEU A 84 1.67 -12.72 -0.22
N ALA A 85 2.09 -12.83 1.04
CA ALA A 85 3.42 -13.29 1.35
C ALA A 85 3.63 -14.79 1.09
N GLU A 86 2.60 -15.63 1.26
CA GLU A 86 2.68 -17.04 0.87
C GLU A 86 2.66 -17.19 -0.66
N GLU A 87 1.88 -16.38 -1.38
CA GLU A 87 1.89 -16.34 -2.85
C GLU A 87 3.27 -15.94 -3.39
N MET A 88 3.88 -14.88 -2.86
CA MET A 88 5.24 -14.47 -3.23
C MET A 88 6.27 -15.55 -2.92
N LYS A 89 6.14 -16.24 -1.78
CA LYS A 89 7.04 -17.32 -1.40
C LYS A 89 6.92 -18.51 -2.36
N ALA A 90 5.70 -18.90 -2.72
CA ALA A 90 5.45 -19.96 -3.68
C ALA A 90 6.01 -19.62 -5.06
N ASP A 91 5.84 -18.38 -5.51
CA ASP A 91 6.38 -17.92 -6.79
C ASP A 91 7.91 -17.82 -6.81
N SER A 92 8.54 -17.52 -5.67
CA SER A 92 10.00 -17.54 -5.54
C SER A 92 10.61 -18.96 -5.42
N SER A 93 9.79 -20.01 -5.45
CA SER A 93 10.28 -21.39 -5.39
C SER A 93 10.96 -21.82 -6.70
N GLU A 94 11.69 -22.93 -6.65
CA GLU A 94 12.30 -23.59 -7.82
C GLU A 94 11.30 -23.84 -8.97
N SER A 95 10.05 -24.14 -8.60
CA SER A 95 8.95 -24.39 -9.53
C SER A 95 8.08 -23.17 -9.82
N GLY A 96 8.38 -22.02 -9.20
CA GLY A 96 7.59 -20.81 -9.35
C GLY A 96 7.86 -20.09 -10.67
N GLU A 97 6.94 -19.22 -11.07
CA GLU A 97 6.93 -18.66 -12.42
C GLU A 97 8.04 -17.64 -12.59
N SER A 98 8.26 -16.77 -11.60
CA SER A 98 9.38 -15.81 -11.65
C SER A 98 10.74 -16.51 -11.77
N THR A 99 10.96 -17.61 -11.04
CA THR A 99 12.20 -18.39 -11.13
C THR A 99 12.39 -19.01 -12.52
N LYS A 100 11.33 -19.58 -13.11
CA LYS A 100 11.39 -20.16 -14.45
C LYS A 100 11.69 -19.10 -15.50
N GLU A 101 11.05 -17.94 -15.41
CA GLU A 101 11.24 -16.86 -16.36
C GLU A 101 12.66 -16.29 -16.25
N MET A 102 13.17 -16.11 -15.03
CA MET A 102 14.55 -15.70 -14.81
C MET A 102 15.56 -16.68 -15.42
N ARG A 103 15.31 -18.00 -15.33
CA ARG A 103 16.15 -19.01 -16.00
C ARG A 103 16.09 -18.91 -17.51
N ARG A 104 14.88 -18.80 -18.07
CA ARG A 104 14.68 -18.60 -19.51
C ARG A 104 15.44 -17.39 -20.03
N LEU A 105 15.36 -16.26 -19.32
CA LEU A 105 16.08 -15.03 -19.69
C LEU A 105 17.60 -15.19 -19.59
N ALA A 106 18.11 -15.96 -18.62
CA ALA A 106 19.54 -16.20 -18.47
C ALA A 106 20.12 -17.15 -19.54
N GLU A 107 19.28 -17.99 -20.13
CA GLU A 107 19.65 -18.96 -21.18
C GLU A 107 19.43 -18.41 -22.61
N ALA A 108 18.83 -17.23 -22.75
CA ALA A 108 18.58 -16.53 -24.02
C ALA A 108 19.77 -15.67 -24.46
#